data_AF-A0A6B1KRK6-F1
#
_entry.id   AF-A0A6B1KRK6-F1
#
_cell.length_a   1.000
_cell.length_b   1.000
_cell.length_c   1.000
_cell.angle_alpha   90.00
_cell.angle_beta   90.00
_cell.angle_gamma   90.00
#
_symmetry.space_group_name_H-M   'P 1'
#
loop_
_entity.id
_entity.type
_entity.pdbx_description
1 polymer ?
#
loop_
_entity_poly.entity_id
_entity_poly.type
_entity_poly.pdbx_seq_one_letter_code
_entity_poly.pdbx_strand_id
1 'polypeptide(L)' 'DSFDQWGVELGKVLAKRVEPALTEGADVPGLDPSTAALVAAYRNHREVN' A
#
# COMPACT_ATOMS: atom_id res chain seq x y z
N ASP A 1 14.88 21.78 9.28
CA ASP A 1 14.29 22.73 10.21
C ASP A 1 13.92 21.93 11.46
N SER A 2 14.36 22.33 12.66
CA SER A 2 14.22 21.51 13.87
C SER A 2 12.75 21.23 14.26
N PHE A 3 11.80 21.91 13.60
CA PHE A 3 10.36 21.75 13.81
C PHE A 3 9.63 21.16 12.61
N ASP A 4 10.34 20.70 11.58
CA ASP A 4 9.71 20.06 10.43
C ASP A 4 9.38 18.57 10.66
N GLN A 5 8.53 18.04 9.79
CA GLN A 5 7.98 16.67 9.88
C GLN A 5 8.08 15.93 8.54
N TRP A 6 9.07 16.24 7.72
CA TRP A 6 9.18 15.66 6.36
C TRP A 6 9.22 14.13 6.33
N GLY A 7 9.70 13.49 7.41
CA GLY A 7 9.79 12.04 7.51
C GLY A 7 8.48 11.28 7.30
N VAL A 8 7.31 11.91 7.48
CA VAL A 8 6.01 11.24 7.32
C VAL A 8 5.52 11.21 5.86
N GLU A 9 6.05 12.09 5.01
CA GLU A 9 5.44 12.36 3.71
C GLU A 9 5.57 11.18 2.74
N LEU A 10 6.70 10.47 2.76
CA LEU A 10 6.87 9.28 1.93
C LEU A 10 5.85 8.19 2.29
N GLY A 11 5.60 7.97 3.59
CA GLY A 11 4.60 7.01 4.05
C GLY A 11 3.19 7.37 3.56
N LYS A 12 2.83 8.66 3.62
CA LYS A 12 1.53 9.15 3.10
C LYS A 12 1.39 8.92 1.59
N VAL A 13 2.45 9.15 0.82
CA VAL A 13 2.45 8.92 -0.64
C VAL A 13 2.30 7.43 -0.95
N LEU A 14 3.05 6.57 -0.26
CA LEU A 14 2.99 5.12 -0.48
C LEU A 14 1.62 4.56 -0.09
N ALA A 15 1.04 4.99 1.04
CA ALA A 15 -0.28 4.55 1.48
C ALA A 15 -1.36 4.84 0.43
N LYS A 16 -1.41 6.07 -0.08
CA LYS A 16 -2.37 6.46 -1.14
C LYS A 16 -2.22 5.63 -2.41
N ARG A 17 -1.00 5.19 -2.73
CA ARG A 17 -0.73 4.36 -3.92
C ARG A 17 -1.21 2.92 -3.73
N VAL A 18 -1.06 2.37 -2.52
CA VAL A 18 -1.42 0.97 -2.22
C VAL A 18 -2.91 0.80 -1.91
N GLU A 19 -3.58 1.85 -1.41
CA GLU A 19 -4.99 1.83 -1.00
C GLU A 19 -5.94 1.17 -2.04
N PRO A 20 -5.96 1.54 -3.34
CA PRO A 20 -6.88 0.95 -4.31
C PRO A 20 -6.66 -0.56 -4.52
N ALA A 21 -5.41 -1.02 -4.37
CA ALA A 21 -5.08 -2.45 -4.50
C ALA A 21 -5.69 -3.28 -3.35
N LEU A 22 -5.82 -2.66 -2.16
CA LEU A 22 -6.39 -3.29 -0.97
C LEU A 22 -7.91 -3.16 -0.92
N THR A 23 -8.47 -1.98 -1.18
CA THR A 23 -9.90 -1.70 -0.96
C THR A 23 -10.75 -2.11 -2.16
N GLU A 24 -10.33 -1.73 -3.36
CA GLU A 24 -11.07 -1.93 -4.60
C GLU A 24 -10.61 -3.18 -5.37
N GLY A 25 -9.48 -3.76 -4.96
CA GLY A 25 -8.88 -4.91 -5.65
C GLY A 25 -8.29 -4.56 -7.01
N ALA A 26 -8.03 -3.28 -7.26
CA ALA A 26 -7.45 -2.78 -8.50
C ALA A 26 -6.04 -3.32 -8.73
N ASP A 27 -5.67 -3.50 -10.00
CA ASP A 27 -4.26 -3.74 -10.35
C ASP A 27 -3.50 -2.41 -10.29
N VAL A 28 -2.42 -2.36 -9.51
CA VAL A 28 -1.59 -1.17 -9.32
C VAL A 28 -0.20 -1.44 -9.89
N PRO A 29 0.13 -0.92 -11.08
CA PRO A 29 1.41 -1.21 -11.72
C PRO A 29 2.59 -0.60 -10.95
N GLY A 30 3.72 -1.31 -11.00
CA GLY A 30 4.99 -0.86 -10.44
C GLY A 30 5.09 -0.95 -8.91
N LEU A 31 4.26 -1.76 -8.27
CA LEU A 31 4.57 -2.26 -6.93
C LEU A 31 5.78 -3.20 -7.02
N ASP A 32 6.67 -3.13 -6.04
CA ASP A 32 7.76 -4.09 -5.94
C ASP A 32 7.19 -5.49 -5.60
N PRO A 33 7.94 -6.57 -5.89
CA PRO A 33 7.46 -7.93 -5.68
C PRO A 33 7.00 -8.25 -4.24
N SER A 34 7.63 -7.66 -3.23
CA SER A 34 7.26 -7.88 -1.82
C SER A 34 5.90 -7.27 -1.52
N THR A 35 5.71 -6.00 -1.91
CA THR A 35 4.43 -5.30 -1.73
C THR A 35 3.30 -5.98 -2.50
N ALA A 36 3.54 -6.39 -3.75
CA ALA A 36 2.55 -7.10 -4.56
C ALA A 36 2.14 -8.44 -3.92
N ALA A 37 3.10 -9.21 -3.40
CA ALA A 37 2.84 -10.47 -2.71
C ALA A 37 1.99 -10.28 -1.44
N LEU A 38 2.27 -9.24 -0.64
CA LEU A 38 1.49 -8.94 0.57
C LEU A 38 0.06 -8.49 0.26
N VAL A 39 -0.14 -7.70 -0.80
CA VAL A 39 -1.49 -7.34 -1.27
C VAL A 39 -2.30 -8.59 -1.64
N ALA A 40 -1.69 -9.51 -2.39
CA ALA A 40 -2.35 -10.76 -2.78
C ALA A 40 -2.69 -11.62 -1.55
N ALA A 41 -1.75 -11.78 -0.63
CA ALA A 41 -1.99 -12.52 0.62
C ALA A 41 -3.13 -11.89 1.44
N TYR A 42 -3.12 -10.56 1.62
CA TYR A 42 -4.17 -9.84 2.33
C TYR A 42 -5.55 -10.06 1.71
N ARG A 43 -5.68 -9.97 0.38
CA ARG A 43 -6.95 -10.18 -0.33
C ARG A 43 -7.47 -11.59 -0.15
N ASN A 44 -6.61 -12.59 -0.31
CA ASN A 44 -6.98 -14.00 -0.09
C ASN A 44 -7.49 -14.23 1.34
N HIS A 45 -6.83 -13.64 2.35
CA HIS A 45 -7.29 -13.75 3.74
C HIS A 45 -8.62 -13.03 4.01
N ARG A 46 -8.94 -11.97 3.25
CA ARG A 46 -10.21 -11.25 3.40
C ARG A 46 -11.38 -11.97 2.74
N GLU A 47 -11.15 -12.70 1.66
CA GLU A 47 -12.19 -13.46 0.94
C GLU A 47 -12.54 -14.80 1.62
N VAL A 48 -11.61 -15.36 2.40
CA VAL A 48 -11.81 -16.64 3.11
C VAL A 48 -12.55 -16.49 4.45
N ASN A 49 -12.70 -15.25 4.95
CA ASN A 49 -13.48 -14.90 6.15
C ASN A 49 -14.87 -14.39 5.78
#